data_AF-A0AAX4Y381-F1
#
_entry.id   AF-A0AAX4Y381-F1
#
_cell.length_a   1.000
_cell.length_b   1.000
_cell.length_c   1.000
_cell.angle_alpha   90.00
_cell.angle_beta   90.00
_cell.angle_gamma   90.00
#
_symmetry.space_group_name_H-M   'P 1'
#
loop_
_entity.id
_entity.type
_entity.pdbx_description
1 polymer ?
#
loop_
_entity_poly.entity_id
_entity_poly.type
_entity_poly.pdbx_seq_one_letter_code
_entity_poly.pdbx_strand_id
1 'polypeptide(L)'
;YISKFDAFLKIEKGCAQNSAITRLKNLKNIIRIALENDWIKKDPFAYYRFKLEVTDPEFLTMDVIKIILAIDFTIKRVEQVRDVFVFCIFTGLAFS
;
A
#
# COMPACT_ATOMS: atom_id res chain seq x y z
N TYR A 1 19.83 -13.64 7.58
CA TYR A 1 18.77 -13.27 8.53
C TYR A 1 17.65 -12.48 7.85
N ILE A 2 17.93 -11.32 7.22
CA ILE A 2 16.90 -10.49 6.57
C ILE A 2 16.04 -11.27 5.56
N SER A 3 16.63 -12.14 4.74
CA SER A 3 15.86 -12.97 3.80
C SER A 3 14.91 -13.96 4.48
N LYS A 4 15.26 -14.46 5.68
CA LYS A 4 14.35 -15.31 6.48
C LYS A 4 13.21 -14.49 7.06
N PHE A 5 13.48 -13.26 7.49
CA PHE A 5 12.46 -12.34 7.96
C PHE A 5 11.52 -11.90 6.84
N ASP A 6 12.04 -11.66 5.63
CA ASP A 6 11.24 -11.44 4.43
C ASP A 6 10.31 -12.64 4.13
N ALA A 7 10.85 -13.86 4.16
CA ALA A 7 10.07 -15.08 3.98
C ALA A 7 8.99 -15.23 5.06
N PHE A 8 9.30 -14.95 6.34
CA PHE A 8 8.33 -14.97 7.42
C PHE A 8 7.18 -13.98 7.20
N LEU A 9 7.48 -12.75 6.76
CA LEU A 9 6.45 -11.75 6.47
C LEU A 9 5.49 -12.22 5.37
N LYS A 10 6.01 -12.90 4.35
CA LYS A 10 5.22 -13.38 3.21
C LYS A 10 4.43 -14.65 3.52
N ILE A 11 5.08 -15.63 4.14
CA ILE A 11 4.51 -16.97 4.37
C ILE A 11 3.62 -16.96 5.60
N GLU A 12 4.13 -16.51 6.74
CA GLU A 12 3.40 -16.62 8.01
C GLU A 12 2.52 -15.41 8.33
N LYS A 13 2.90 -14.23 7.85
CA LYS A 13 2.07 -13.01 8.00
C LYS A 13 1.24 -12.67 6.76
N GLY A 14 1.32 -13.48 5.70
CA GLY A 14 0.53 -13.30 4.49
C GLY A 14 0.72 -11.94 3.81
N CYS A 15 1.85 -11.25 4.03
CA CYS A 15 2.10 -9.96 3.43
C CYS A 15 2.38 -10.12 1.94
N ALA A 16 1.69 -9.33 1.10
CA ALA A 16 2.06 -9.16 -0.30
C ALA A 16 3.50 -8.63 -0.43
N GLN A 17 4.14 -8.88 -1.56
CA GLN A 17 5.54 -8.51 -1.84
C GLN A 17 5.83 -7.05 -1.46
N ASN A 18 5.11 -6.10 -2.05
CA ASN A 18 5.36 -4.67 -1.83
C ASN A 18 5.14 -4.26 -0.36
N SER A 19 4.13 -4.84 0.30
CA SER A 19 3.86 -4.62 1.72
C SER A 19 4.98 -5.14 2.62
N ALA A 20 5.51 -6.34 2.33
CA ALA A 20 6.66 -6.91 3.05
C ALA A 20 7.91 -6.03 2.85
N ILE A 21 8.16 -5.58 1.61
CA ILE A 21 9.27 -4.66 1.31
C ILE A 21 9.15 -3.35 2.07
N THR A 22 7.95 -2.76 2.18
CA THR A 22 7.73 -1.54 2.98
C THR A 22 8.11 -1.76 4.45
N ARG A 23 7.69 -2.88 5.05
CA ARG A 23 8.08 -3.22 6.44
C ARG A 23 9.59 -3.40 6.59
N LEU A 24 10.25 -4.04 5.61
CA LEU A 24 11.70 -4.20 5.61
C LEU A 24 12.44 -2.87 5.44
N LYS A 25 11.91 -1.93 4.64
CA LYS A 25 12.47 -0.56 4.54
C LYS A 25 12.36 0.18 5.87
N ASN A 26 11.24 0.05 6.57
CA ASN A 26 11.08 0.64 7.91
C ASN A 26 12.10 0.06 8.90
N LEU A 27 12.30 -1.27 8.88
CA LEU A 27 13.34 -1.90 9.69
C LEU A 27 14.75 -1.42 9.30
N LYS A 28 15.04 -1.26 8.01
CA LYS A 28 16.32 -0.73 7.54
C LYS A 28 16.58 0.68 8.08
N ASN A 29 15.57 1.54 8.19
CA ASN A 29 15.73 2.86 8.80
C ASN A 29 16.15 2.77 10.27
N ILE A 30 15.55 1.86 11.04
CA ILE A 30 15.92 1.63 12.45
C ILE A 30 17.36 1.10 12.55
N ILE A 31 17.73 0.16 11.69
CA ILE A 31 19.10 -0.38 11.61
C ILE A 31 20.11 0.71 11.27
N ARG A 32 19.75 1.65 10.39
CA ARG A 32 20.62 2.79 10.06
C ARG A 32 20.88 3.67 11.28
N ILE A 33 19.84 3.97 12.06
CA ILE A 33 19.99 4.72 13.32
C ILE A 33 20.91 3.96 14.30
N ALA A 34 20.76 2.64 14.40
CA ALA A 34 21.62 1.83 15.25
C ALA A 34 23.10 1.81 14.79
N LEU A 35 23.36 1.85 13.48
CA LEU A 35 24.71 1.97 12.93
C LEU A 35 25.31 3.36 13.19
N GLU A 36 24.53 4.42 12.98
CA GLU A 36 24.96 5.81 13.23
C GLU A 36 25.30 6.06 14.71
N ASN A 37 24.66 5.33 15.63
CA ASN A 37 24.95 5.36 17.06
C ASN A 37 25.99 4.31 17.52
N ASP A 38 26.64 3.61 16.60
CA ASP A 38 27.61 2.53 16.88
C ASP A 38 27.08 1.38 17.77
N TRP A 39 25.76 1.23 17.90
CA TRP A 39 25.14 0.13 18.66
C TRP A 39 25.35 -1.22 17.98
N ILE A 40 25.54 -1.21 16.66
CA ILE A 40 25.87 -2.39 15.87
C ILE A 40 27.04 -2.07 14.92
N LYS A 41 27.87 -3.07 14.65
CA LYS A 41 29.10 -2.89 13.85
C LYS A 41 28.95 -3.20 12.37
N LYS A 42 27.88 -3.90 11.97
CA LYS A 42 27.69 -4.42 10.61
C LYS A 42 26.23 -4.24 10.19
N ASP A 43 26.01 -3.76 8.97
CA ASP A 43 24.67 -3.63 8.41
C ASP A 43 24.11 -5.01 8.00
N PRO A 44 23.04 -5.52 8.65
CA PRO A 44 22.37 -6.75 8.23
C PRO A 44 21.70 -6.67 6.85
N PHE A 45 21.47 -5.47 6.31
CA PHE A 45 20.90 -5.23 4.97
C PHE A 45 21.95 -5.06 3.87
N ALA A 46 23.26 -5.09 4.17
CA ALA A 46 24.32 -4.77 3.21
C ALA A 46 24.22 -5.53 1.86
N TYR A 47 23.75 -6.77 1.90
CA TYR A 47 23.63 -7.64 0.72
C TYR A 47 22.16 -7.93 0.33
N TYR A 48 21.20 -7.29 1.00
CA TYR A 48 19.79 -7.49 0.71
C TYR A 48 19.29 -6.48 -0.34
N ARG A 49 18.74 -6.98 -1.44
CA ARG A 49 18.18 -6.16 -2.52
C ARG A 49 16.67 -6.12 -2.43
N PHE A 50 16.11 -4.92 -2.29
CA PHE A 50 14.67 -4.71 -2.35
C PHE A 50 14.19 -4.86 -3.80
N LYS A 51 13.21 -5.72 -4.02
CA LYS A 51 12.55 -5.89 -5.31
C LYS A 51 11.05 -5.67 -5.13
N LEU A 52 10.56 -4.56 -5.64
CA LEU A 52 9.12 -4.31 -5.74
C LEU A 52 8.57 -5.06 -6.95
N GLU A 53 7.35 -5.55 -6.81
CA GLU A 53 6.55 -6.01 -7.94
C GLU A 53 5.85 -4.81 -8.55
N VAL A 54 5.92 -4.71 -9.88
CA VAL A 54 5.16 -3.71 -10.63
C VAL A 54 3.69 -4.09 -10.51
N THR A 55 2.91 -3.19 -9.95
CA THR A 55 1.46 -3.29 -9.90
C THR A 55 0.90 -2.39 -10.99
N ASP A 56 -0.06 -2.90 -11.75
CA ASP A 56 -0.84 -2.11 -12.70
C ASP A 56 -2.21 -1.82 -12.05
N PRO A 57 -2.36 -0.70 -11.31
CA PRO A 57 -3.62 -0.40 -10.67
C PRO A 57 -4.67 -0.05 -11.73
N GLU A 58 -5.74 -0.84 -11.77
CA GLU A 58 -6.92 -0.49 -12.58
C GLU A 58 -7.53 0.82 -12.09
N PHE A 59 -8.00 1.63 -13.03
CA PHE A 59 -8.66 2.89 -12.76
C PHE A 59 -10.05 2.93 -13.40
N LEU A 60 -10.93 3.76 -12.83
CA LEU A 60 -12.27 3.94 -13.37
C LEU A 60 -12.21 4.73 -14.69
N THR A 61 -12.77 4.16 -15.75
CA THR A 61 -13.01 4.90 -16.99
C THR A 61 -14.27 5.75 -16.88
N MET A 62 -14.42 6.74 -17.77
CA MET A 62 -15.63 7.56 -17.81
C MET A 62 -16.92 6.74 -18.01
N ASP A 63 -16.85 5.62 -18.71
CA ASP A 63 -18.02 4.75 -18.91
C ASP A 63 -18.40 4.03 -17.61
N VAL A 64 -17.42 3.57 -16.84
CA VAL A 64 -17.67 2.99 -15.51
C VAL A 64 -18.24 4.04 -14.55
N ILE A 65 -17.76 5.28 -14.61
CA ILE A 65 -18.30 6.39 -13.80
C ILE A 65 -19.77 6.66 -14.14
N LYS A 66 -20.15 6.67 -15.43
CA LYS A 66 -21.54 6.83 -15.86
C LYS A 66 -22.42 5.68 -15.36
N ILE A 67 -21.90 4.45 -15.35
CA ILE A 67 -22.63 3.30 -14.80
C ILE A 67 -22.89 3.54 -13.30
N ILE A 68 -21.87 3.93 -12.51
CA ILE A 68 -22.01 4.20 -11.08
C ILE A 68 -23.06 5.28 -10.81
N LEU A 69 -23.08 6.35 -11.61
CA LEU A 69 -24.06 7.43 -11.53
C LEU A 69 -25.50 6.96 -11.78
N ALA A 70 -25.69 5.99 -12.66
CA ALA A 70 -27.00 5.49 -13.05
C ALA A 70 -27.57 4.40 -12.12
N ILE A 71 -26.79 3.91 -11.15
CA ILE A 71 -27.26 2.89 -10.20
C ILE A 71 -28.34 3.51 -9.29
N ASP A 72 -29.51 2.88 -9.27
CA ASP A 72 -30.58 3.22 -8.32
C ASP A 72 -30.39 2.46 -7.01
N PHE A 73 -30.34 3.20 -5.90
CA PHE A 73 -30.12 2.64 -4.56
C PHE A 73 -31.40 2.75 -3.74
N THR A 74 -31.89 1.61 -3.24
CA THR A 74 -33.05 1.59 -2.32
C THR A 74 -32.72 2.18 -0.94
N ILE A 75 -31.44 2.21 -0.56
CA ILE A 75 -30.95 2.73 0.72
C ILE A 75 -30.37 4.13 0.51
N LYS A 76 -31.06 5.16 1.01
CA LYS A 76 -30.67 6.58 0.90
C LYS A 76 -29.25 6.89 1.37
N ARG A 77 -28.75 6.18 2.41
CA ARG A 77 -27.37 6.36 2.89
C ARG A 77 -26.34 5.94 1.83
N VAL A 78 -26.61 4.90 1.05
CA VAL A 78 -25.70 4.41 0.00
C VAL A 78 -25.70 5.39 -1.18
N GLU A 79 -26.86 5.97 -1.50
CA GLU A 79 -26.98 7.03 -2.48
C GLU A 79 -26.10 8.25 -2.12
N GLN A 80 -26.15 8.70 -0.87
CA GLN A 80 -25.27 9.78 -0.40
C GLN A 80 -23.78 9.44 -0.52
N VAL A 81 -23.39 8.20 -0.26
CA VAL A 81 -22.00 7.74 -0.44
C VAL A 81 -21.60 7.79 -1.91
N ARG A 82 -22.47 7.34 -2.84
CA ARG A 82 -22.24 7.46 -4.29
C ARG A 82 -22.03 8.93 -4.68
N ASP A 83 -22.90 9.82 -4.22
CA ASP A 83 -22.86 11.23 -4.62
C ASP A 83 -21.57 11.91 -4.15
N VAL A 84 -21.14 11.65 -2.90
CA VAL A 84 -19.86 12.15 -2.39
C VAL A 84 -18.68 11.53 -3.13
N PHE A 85 -18.72 10.23 -3.41
CA PHE A 85 -17.67 9.53 -4.15
C PHE A 85 -17.52 10.11 -5.57
N VAL A 86 -18.62 10.33 -6.28
CA VAL A 86 -18.61 10.93 -7.62
C VAL A 86 -18.17 12.39 -7.58
N PHE A 87 -18.58 13.17 -6.58
CA PHE A 87 -18.08 14.52 -6.37
C PHE A 87 -16.55 14.54 -6.20
N CYS A 88 -15.98 13.63 -5.40
CA CYS A 88 -14.54 13.47 -5.24
C CYS A 88 -13.84 13.14 -6.56
N ILE A 89 -14.41 12.27 -7.40
CA ILE A 89 -13.87 11.95 -8.74
C ILE A 89 -13.75 13.21 -9.60
N PHE A 90 -14.78 14.05 -9.62
CA PHE A 90 -14.79 15.25 -10.48
C PHE A 90 -13.99 16.43 -9.93
N THR A 91 -13.80 16.51 -8.61
CA THR A 91 -13.09 17.61 -7.95
C THR A 91 -11.64 17.28 -7.60
N GLY A 92 -11.25 16.00 -7.65
CA GLY A 92 -9.93 15.55 -7.21
C GLY A 92 -9.74 15.58 -5.70
N LEU A 93 -10.82 15.73 -4.92
CA LEU A 93 -10.76 15.67 -3.46
C LEU A 93 -10.57 14.22 -3.00
N ALA A 94 -9.69 14.02 -2.02
CA ALA A 94 -9.50 12.71 -1.41
C ALA A 94 -10.80 12.24 -0.73
N PHE A 95 -11.20 11.00 -1.02
CA PHE A 95 -12.30 10.35 -0.33
C PHE A 95 -11.77 9.76 0.99
N SER A 96 -12.29 10.23 2.12
CA SER A 96 -11.85 9.85 3.47
C SER A 96 -12.98 9.32 4.33
#